data_AF-A0A090QLI8-F1
#
_entry.id   AF-A0A090QLI8-F1
#
_cell.length_a   1.000
_cell.length_b   1.000
_cell.length_c   1.000
_cell.angle_alpha   90.00
_cell.angle_beta   90.00
_cell.angle_gamma   90.00
#
_symmetry.space_group_name_H-M   'P 1'
#
loop_
_entity.id
_entity.type
_entity.pdbx_description
1 polymer ?
#
loop_
_entity_poly.entity_id
_entity_poly.type
_entity_poly.pdbx_seq_one_letter_code
_entity_poly.pdbx_strand_id
1 'polypeptide(L)'
;MFQDMIKNPYTFKTVTTDIVQVLNHLKIQSAHFVGISLGTIIIRNLAELAPERVKTMVLGGAVTRLDAKSQILVKTGNLFKHFLPYMWLYGLFAYIVMPQKTQKESRLMFINDAKKLCQKEFKRWFKLAADVNPLMKYFKERELPIPTLYLMGGNDYMFIKPVKEMVSKHKNSFLTEFDNCGHVCNVERPDEFNQHSIAFIQRYQTLPA
;
A
#
# COMPACT_ATOMS: atom_id res chain seq x y z
N MET A 1 11.07 26.27 -8.40
CA MET A 1 10.78 24.97 -9.07
C MET A 1 11.91 23.94 -8.94
N PHE A 2 13.12 24.15 -9.49
CA PHE A 2 14.25 23.22 -9.25
C PHE A 2 14.77 23.26 -7.80
N GLN A 3 14.80 24.45 -7.17
CA GLN A 3 15.18 24.61 -5.76
C GLN A 3 14.19 23.98 -4.77
N ASP A 4 12.89 23.94 -5.08
CA ASP A 4 11.88 23.29 -4.22
C ASP A 4 11.98 21.76 -4.24
N MET A 5 12.31 21.17 -5.40
CA MET A 5 12.55 19.72 -5.52
C MET A 5 13.82 19.26 -4.79
N ILE A 6 14.81 20.15 -4.63
CA ILE A 6 16.04 19.87 -3.87
C ILE A 6 15.80 20.06 -2.36
N LYS A 7 14.96 21.02 -1.96
CA LYS A 7 14.67 21.29 -0.54
C LYS A 7 13.74 20.28 0.12
N ASN A 8 12.85 19.61 -0.62
CA ASN A 8 11.94 18.60 -0.06
C ASN A 8 11.94 17.32 -0.92
N PRO A 9 12.79 16.32 -0.62
CA PRO A 9 12.75 15.05 -1.32
C PRO A 9 11.37 14.41 -1.16
N TYR A 10 10.76 14.00 -2.27
CA TYR A 10 9.51 13.25 -2.24
C TYR A 10 9.79 11.83 -1.74
N THR A 11 9.44 11.57 -0.48
CA THR A 11 9.68 10.32 0.24
C THR A 11 8.38 9.84 0.89
N PHE A 12 8.32 8.58 1.32
CA PHE A 12 7.19 8.09 2.11
C PHE A 12 6.98 8.90 3.39
N LYS A 13 8.06 9.40 4.02
CA LYS A 13 7.96 10.28 5.19
C LYS A 13 7.23 11.58 4.86
N THR A 14 7.57 12.23 3.74
CA THR A 14 6.92 13.47 3.30
C THR A 14 5.41 13.26 3.08
N VAL A 15 5.04 12.22 2.33
CA VAL A 15 3.63 11.87 2.08
C VAL A 15 2.88 11.54 3.37
N THR A 16 3.55 10.88 4.32
CA THR A 16 2.98 10.53 5.62
C THR A 16 2.73 11.76 6.49
N THR A 17 3.64 12.75 6.46
CA THR A 17 3.48 14.01 7.19
C THR A 17 2.23 14.78 6.72
N ASP A 18 1.90 14.73 5.43
CA ASP A 18 0.68 15.35 4.91
C ASP A 18 -0.58 14.78 5.58
N ILE A 19 -0.60 13.46 5.86
CA ILE A 19 -1.71 12.83 6.60
C ILE A 19 -1.80 13.39 8.02
N VAL A 20 -0.67 13.50 8.73
CA VAL A 20 -0.64 14.08 10.08
C VAL A 20 -1.17 15.52 10.07
N GLN A 21 -0.80 16.31 9.06
CA GLN A 21 -1.29 17.69 8.91
C GLN A 21 -2.81 17.72 8.69
N VAL A 22 -3.36 16.83 7.86
CA VAL A 22 -4.82 16.71 7.66
C VAL A 22 -5.52 16.36 8.97
N LEU A 23 -5.01 15.38 9.72
CA LEU A 23 -5.58 15.02 11.02
C LEU A 23 -5.55 16.20 12.00
N ASN A 24 -4.45 16.96 12.03
CA ASN A 24 -4.34 18.15 12.88
C ASN A 24 -5.33 19.24 12.47
N HIS A 25 -5.44 19.53 11.18
CA HIS A 25 -6.37 20.51 10.64
C HIS A 25 -7.82 20.17 10.99
N LEU A 26 -8.19 18.90 10.87
CA LEU A 26 -9.52 18.37 11.22
C LEU A 26 -9.69 18.09 12.72
N LYS A 27 -8.66 18.33 13.54
CA LYS A 27 -8.63 18.07 14.99
C LYS A 27 -8.95 16.61 15.36
N ILE A 28 -8.53 15.66 14.53
CA ILE A 28 -8.66 14.22 14.78
C ILE A 28 -7.46 13.75 15.59
N GLN A 29 -7.70 13.35 16.84
CA GLN A 29 -6.63 12.87 17.73
C GLN A 29 -6.06 11.53 17.26
N SER A 30 -6.92 10.54 17.00
CA SER A 30 -6.51 9.24 16.48
C SER A 30 -7.63 8.59 15.65
N ALA A 31 -7.25 7.73 14.70
CA ALA A 31 -8.19 7.11 13.79
C ALA A 31 -7.82 5.64 13.49
N HIS A 32 -8.79 4.91 12.96
CA HIS A 32 -8.56 3.62 12.31
C HIS A 32 -8.21 3.88 10.84
N PHE A 33 -7.18 3.22 10.33
CA PHE A 33 -6.73 3.43 8.96
C PHE A 33 -6.98 2.20 8.11
N VAL A 34 -7.55 2.40 6.93
CA VAL A 34 -7.75 1.36 5.92
C VAL A 34 -7.00 1.78 4.67
N GLY A 35 -6.18 0.89 4.10
CA GLY A 35 -5.41 1.20 2.89
C GLY A 35 -5.21 0.00 2.00
N ILE A 36 -5.10 0.28 0.70
CA ILE A 36 -4.90 -0.73 -0.34
C ILE A 36 -3.51 -0.55 -0.98
N SER A 37 -2.82 -1.65 -1.24
CA SER A 37 -1.58 -1.69 -2.01
C SER A 37 -0.54 -0.70 -1.45
N LEU A 38 -0.10 0.30 -2.22
CA LEU A 38 0.85 1.31 -1.75
C LEU A 38 0.38 2.07 -0.49
N GLY A 39 -0.94 2.23 -0.32
CA GLY A 39 -1.52 2.82 0.87
C GLY A 39 -1.15 2.08 2.16
N THR A 40 -0.88 0.76 2.09
CA THR A 40 -0.45 -0.01 3.27
C THR A 40 0.93 0.39 3.76
N ILE A 41 1.83 0.76 2.83
CA ILE A 41 3.16 1.28 3.17
C ILE A 41 3.04 2.65 3.85
N ILE A 42 2.14 3.50 3.34
CA ILE A 42 1.91 4.84 3.89
C ILE A 42 1.33 4.76 5.30
N ILE A 43 0.29 3.94 5.50
CA ILE A 43 -0.30 3.72 6.84
C ILE A 43 0.74 3.15 7.80
N ARG A 44 1.59 2.22 7.34
CA ARG A 44 2.63 1.67 8.20
C ARG A 44 3.71 2.71 8.54
N ASN A 45 4.08 3.59 7.61
CA ASN A 45 4.95 4.73 7.90
C ASN A 45 4.30 5.69 8.91
N LEU A 46 2.99 5.95 8.80
CA LEU A 46 2.25 6.76 9.77
C LEU A 46 2.34 6.15 11.17
N ALA A 47 2.15 4.85 11.28
CA ALA A 47 2.22 4.13 12.55
C ALA A 47 3.64 4.12 13.17
N GLU A 48 4.69 4.22 12.37
CA GLU A 48 6.07 4.39 12.87
C GLU A 48 6.37 5.85 13.27
N LEU A 49 5.85 6.82 12.51
CA LEU A 49 6.12 8.25 12.70
C LEU A 49 5.31 8.85 13.86
N ALA A 50 4.06 8.43 14.00
CA ALA A 50 3.07 8.98 14.91
C ALA A 50 2.13 7.86 15.40
N PRO A 51 2.65 6.85 16.12
CA PRO A 51 1.89 5.68 16.58
C PRO A 51 0.63 6.04 17.38
N GLU A 52 0.68 7.13 18.16
CA GLU A 52 -0.43 7.64 18.97
C GLU A 52 -1.64 8.08 18.12
N ARG A 53 -1.44 8.32 16.82
CA ARG A 53 -2.50 8.71 15.88
C ARG A 53 -3.23 7.51 15.29
N VAL A 54 -2.72 6.29 15.45
CA VAL A 54 -3.21 5.08 14.78
C VAL A 54 -3.79 4.10 15.80
N LYS A 55 -5.12 3.92 15.77
CA LYS A 55 -5.81 2.94 16.62
C LYS A 55 -5.68 1.51 16.10
N THR A 56 -5.96 1.32 14.81
CA THR A 56 -5.81 0.05 14.11
C THR A 56 -5.45 0.28 12.65
N MET A 57 -4.93 -0.76 12.01
CA MET A 57 -4.61 -0.75 10.58
C MET A 57 -5.32 -1.91 9.88
N VAL A 58 -6.07 -1.63 8.81
CA VAL A 58 -6.59 -2.62 7.87
C VAL A 58 -5.85 -2.46 6.55
N LEU A 59 -5.07 -3.47 6.19
CA LEU A 59 -4.10 -3.43 5.10
C LEU A 59 -4.51 -4.43 4.01
N GLY A 60 -5.19 -3.93 2.98
CA GLY A 60 -5.67 -4.72 1.85
C GLY A 60 -4.64 -4.83 0.72
N GLY A 61 -4.43 -6.03 0.18
CA GLY A 61 -3.44 -6.24 -0.89
C GLY A 61 -2.05 -5.70 -0.52
N ALA A 62 -1.64 -5.93 0.73
CA ALA A 62 -0.49 -5.27 1.33
C ALA A 62 0.81 -5.56 0.58
N VAL A 63 1.49 -4.49 0.15
CA VAL A 63 2.78 -4.59 -0.53
C VAL A 63 3.86 -4.92 0.48
N THR A 64 4.63 -5.99 0.23
CA THR A 64 5.69 -6.48 1.14
C THR A 64 7.06 -6.58 0.51
N ARG A 65 7.19 -6.96 -0.77
CA ARG A 65 8.45 -6.83 -1.50
C ARG A 65 8.17 -6.94 -2.97
N LEU A 66 8.86 -6.13 -3.76
CA LEU A 66 8.97 -6.39 -5.19
C LEU A 66 9.99 -7.52 -5.40
N ASP A 67 9.63 -8.48 -6.25
CA ASP A 67 10.56 -9.53 -6.66
C ASP A 67 11.72 -8.97 -7.51
N ALA A 68 12.75 -9.78 -7.74
CA ALA A 68 13.94 -9.34 -8.45
C ALA A 68 13.62 -8.83 -9.87
N LYS A 69 12.68 -9.48 -10.57
CA LYS A 69 12.26 -9.09 -11.93
C LYS A 69 11.57 -7.72 -11.92
N SER A 70 10.65 -7.51 -10.98
CA SER A 70 9.92 -6.25 -10.80
C SER A 70 10.86 -5.13 -10.34
N GLN A 71 11.87 -5.42 -9.51
CA GLN A 71 12.90 -4.44 -9.15
C GLN A 71 13.72 -3.99 -10.36
N ILE A 72 14.17 -4.93 -11.19
CA ILE A 72 14.92 -4.60 -12.42
C ILE A 72 14.05 -3.73 -13.30
N LEU A 73 12.78 -4.10 -13.49
CA LEU A 73 11.84 -3.29 -14.28
C LEU A 73 11.67 -1.88 -13.70
N VAL A 74 11.46 -1.75 -12.38
CA VAL A 74 11.31 -0.43 -11.74
C VAL A 74 12.58 0.40 -11.91
N LYS A 75 13.77 -0.18 -11.73
CA LYS A 75 15.05 0.52 -11.92
C LYS A 75 15.23 0.98 -13.37
N THR A 76 15.00 0.10 -14.33
CA THR A 76 15.09 0.43 -15.77
C THR A 76 14.04 1.46 -16.17
N GLY A 77 12.78 1.27 -15.73
CA GLY A 77 11.70 2.23 -15.94
C GLY A 77 12.03 3.60 -15.35
N ASN A 78 12.71 3.66 -14.20
CA ASN A 78 13.07 4.92 -13.56
C ASN A 78 14.14 5.68 -14.35
N LEU A 79 15.06 4.94 -15.01
CA LEU A 79 16.08 5.50 -15.88
C LEU A 79 15.47 6.09 -17.16
N PHE A 80 14.51 5.38 -17.76
CA PHE A 80 13.90 5.77 -19.05
C PHE A 80 12.56 6.52 -18.93
N LYS A 81 12.08 6.85 -17.72
CA LYS A 81 10.77 7.51 -17.48
C LYS A 81 10.59 8.87 -18.15
N HIS A 82 11.66 9.47 -18.66
CA HIS A 82 11.61 10.75 -19.39
C HIS A 82 11.33 10.55 -20.89
N PHE A 83 11.60 9.36 -21.42
CA PHE A 83 11.46 9.04 -22.85
C PHE A 83 10.26 8.13 -23.12
N LEU A 84 9.81 7.35 -22.13
CA LEU A 84 8.68 6.46 -22.27
C LEU A 84 7.36 7.11 -21.84
N PRO A 85 6.26 6.94 -22.60
CA PRO A 85 4.93 7.32 -22.13
C PRO A 85 4.61 6.62 -20.81
N TYR A 86 4.22 7.38 -19.80
CA TYR A 86 4.03 6.84 -18.45
C TYR A 86 2.97 5.73 -18.41
N MET A 87 1.93 5.84 -19.24
CA MET A 87 0.87 4.83 -19.36
C MET A 87 1.37 3.47 -19.85
N TRP A 88 2.45 3.41 -20.63
CA TRP A 88 3.04 2.14 -21.06
C TRP A 88 3.70 1.43 -19.87
N LEU A 89 4.46 2.16 -19.06
CA LEU A 89 5.04 1.65 -17.82
C LEU A 89 3.95 1.23 -16.83
N TYR A 90 2.90 2.04 -16.70
CA TYR A 90 1.76 1.74 -15.83
C TYR A 90 1.01 0.48 -16.26
N GLY A 91 0.72 0.34 -17.56
CA GLY A 91 0.04 -0.83 -18.11
C GLY A 91 0.85 -2.11 -17.88
N LEU A 92 2.17 -2.04 -18.13
CA LEU A 92 3.08 -3.15 -17.85
C LEU A 92 3.08 -3.53 -16.36
N PHE A 93 3.17 -2.55 -15.46
CA PHE A 93 3.12 -2.78 -14.02
C PHE A 93 1.78 -3.42 -13.59
N ALA A 94 0.66 -2.94 -14.14
CA ALA A 94 -0.66 -3.49 -13.88
C ALA A 94 -0.76 -4.97 -14.29
N TYR A 95 -0.16 -5.36 -15.42
CA TYR A 95 -0.09 -6.76 -15.85
C TYR A 95 0.81 -7.63 -14.98
N ILE A 96 1.91 -7.07 -14.47
CA ILE A 96 2.80 -7.79 -13.57
C ILE A 96 2.11 -8.06 -12.24
N VAL A 97 1.45 -7.07 -11.64
CA VAL A 97 0.77 -7.24 -10.35
C VAL A 97 -0.52 -8.09 -10.49
N MET A 98 -1.22 -7.96 -11.60
CA MET A 98 -2.49 -8.66 -11.87
C MET A 98 -2.43 -9.45 -13.19
N PRO A 99 -1.67 -10.56 -13.26
CA PRO A 99 -1.44 -11.28 -14.51
C PRO A 99 -2.60 -12.19 -14.94
N GLN A 100 -3.51 -12.54 -14.04
CA GLN A 100 -4.52 -13.57 -14.29
C GLN A 100 -5.67 -13.04 -15.14
N LYS A 101 -6.32 -13.95 -15.89
CA LYS A 101 -7.47 -13.62 -16.74
C LYS A 101 -8.66 -13.11 -15.93
N THR A 102 -8.89 -13.69 -14.75
CA THR A 102 -9.94 -13.30 -13.80
C THR A 102 -9.77 -11.86 -13.31
N GLN A 103 -8.54 -11.33 -13.29
CA GLN A 103 -8.24 -9.97 -12.84
C GLN A 103 -8.35 -8.91 -13.94
N LYS A 104 -8.93 -9.24 -15.10
CA LYS A 104 -9.01 -8.32 -16.25
C LYS A 104 -9.73 -7.02 -15.91
N GLU A 105 -10.82 -7.11 -15.17
CA GLU A 105 -11.62 -5.94 -14.78
C GLU A 105 -10.84 -5.05 -13.80
N SER A 106 -10.31 -5.61 -12.71
CA SER A 106 -9.46 -4.89 -11.75
C SER A 106 -8.27 -4.21 -12.42
N ARG A 107 -7.63 -4.90 -13.38
CA ARG A 107 -6.50 -4.35 -14.15
C ARG A 107 -6.93 -3.19 -15.05
N LEU A 108 -8.07 -3.30 -15.72
CA LEU A 108 -8.61 -2.22 -16.54
C LEU A 108 -9.01 -1.01 -15.69
N MET A 109 -9.64 -1.24 -14.54
CA MET A 109 -9.98 -0.19 -13.57
C MET A 109 -8.72 0.56 -13.14
N PHE A 110 -7.68 -0.17 -12.70
CA PHE A 110 -6.40 0.41 -12.29
C PHE A 110 -5.73 1.24 -13.39
N ILE A 111 -5.71 0.74 -14.63
CA ILE A 111 -5.16 1.47 -15.77
C ILE A 111 -6.00 2.72 -16.08
N ASN A 112 -7.33 2.63 -16.00
CA ASN A 112 -8.21 3.76 -16.29
C ASN A 112 -8.10 4.87 -15.23
N ASP A 113 -7.96 4.50 -13.96
CA ASP A 113 -7.72 5.49 -12.90
C ASP A 113 -6.35 6.15 -13.03
N ALA A 114 -5.33 5.41 -13.48
CA ALA A 114 -4.02 5.98 -13.73
C ALA A 114 -4.03 7.07 -14.83
N LYS A 115 -4.96 7.02 -15.79
CA LYS A 115 -5.11 8.08 -16.81
C LYS A 115 -5.50 9.44 -16.23
N LYS A 116 -6.12 9.45 -15.04
CA LYS A 116 -6.52 10.67 -14.32
C LYS A 116 -5.30 11.34 -13.65
N LEU A 117 -4.17 10.64 -13.54
CA LEU A 117 -2.94 11.19 -13.00
C LEU A 117 -2.19 11.99 -14.06
N CYS A 118 -1.64 13.14 -13.68
CA CYS A 118 -0.72 13.87 -14.55
C CYS A 118 0.67 13.20 -14.53
N GLN A 119 1.42 13.33 -15.63
CA GLN A 119 2.74 12.71 -15.78
C GLN A 119 3.74 13.13 -14.69
N LYS A 120 3.59 14.34 -14.15
CA LYS A 120 4.44 14.85 -13.07
C LYS A 120 4.26 14.03 -11.78
N GLU A 121 3.01 13.77 -11.40
CA GLU A 121 2.71 12.97 -10.20
C GLU A 121 3.11 11.50 -10.40
N PHE A 122 2.92 10.94 -11.61
CA PHE A 122 3.45 9.62 -11.90
C PHE A 122 4.95 9.52 -11.60
N LYS A 123 5.76 10.45 -12.11
CA LYS A 123 7.23 10.42 -11.91
C LYS A 123 7.62 10.53 -10.44
N ARG A 124 6.83 11.24 -9.62
CA ARG A 124 7.01 11.36 -8.17
C ARG A 124 6.72 10.03 -7.47
N TRP A 125 5.55 9.44 -7.71
CA TRP A 125 5.17 8.14 -7.15
C TRP A 125 6.08 7.00 -7.61
N PHE A 126 6.47 7.01 -8.89
CA PHE A 126 7.39 6.01 -9.44
C PHE A 126 8.78 6.07 -8.78
N LYS A 127 9.22 7.25 -8.31
CA LYS A 127 10.46 7.38 -7.55
C LYS A 127 10.37 6.63 -6.21
N LEU A 128 9.21 6.64 -5.55
CA LEU A 128 9.00 5.95 -4.28
C LEU A 128 9.08 4.42 -4.42
N ALA A 129 8.81 3.87 -5.61
CA ALA A 129 8.89 2.43 -5.85
C ALA A 129 10.31 1.86 -5.55
N ALA A 130 11.36 2.66 -5.70
CA ALA A 130 12.73 2.27 -5.36
C ALA A 130 12.95 2.09 -3.84
N ASP A 131 12.18 2.80 -3.01
CA ASP A 131 12.31 2.79 -1.55
C ASP A 131 11.46 1.70 -0.87
N VAL A 132 10.60 1.02 -1.65
CA VAL A 132 9.69 -0.03 -1.13
C VAL A 132 10.44 -1.16 -0.45
N ASN A 133 11.37 -1.83 -1.13
CA ASN A 133 12.03 -3.01 -0.57
C ASN A 133 12.87 -2.72 0.69
N PRO A 134 13.66 -1.63 0.78
CA PRO A 134 14.33 -1.23 2.02
C PRO A 134 13.36 -1.04 3.18
N LEU A 135 12.25 -0.32 2.97
CA LEU A 135 11.24 -0.08 4.01
C LEU A 135 10.56 -1.38 4.46
N MET A 136 10.24 -2.27 3.52
CA MET A 136 9.54 -3.50 3.88
C MET A 136 10.43 -4.50 4.62
N LYS A 137 11.74 -4.52 4.33
CA LYS A 137 12.69 -5.30 5.14
C LYS A 137 12.61 -4.88 6.61
N TYR A 138 12.62 -3.56 6.84
CA TYR A 138 12.48 -3.00 8.18
C TYR A 138 11.14 -3.38 8.83
N PHE A 139 10.01 -3.25 8.12
CA PHE A 139 8.69 -3.61 8.66
C PHE A 139 8.52 -5.10 8.95
N LYS A 140 9.18 -5.98 8.17
CA LYS A 140 9.16 -7.43 8.44
C LYS A 140 9.86 -7.76 9.76
N GLU A 141 10.95 -7.07 10.07
CA GLU A 141 11.78 -7.31 11.26
C GLU A 141 11.20 -6.64 12.53
N ARG A 142 10.48 -5.53 12.39
CA ARG A 142 9.93 -4.77 13.52
C ARG A 142 8.40 -4.86 13.57
N GLU A 143 7.86 -5.55 14.56
CA GLU A 143 6.44 -5.49 14.87
C GLU A 143 6.09 -4.17 15.59
N LEU A 144 4.90 -3.60 15.31
CA LEU A 144 4.35 -2.50 16.11
C LEU A 144 3.28 -3.04 17.06
N PRO A 145 3.13 -2.47 18.27
CA PRO A 145 2.08 -2.82 19.21
C PRO A 145 0.71 -2.23 18.80
N ILE A 146 0.38 -2.26 17.51
CA ILE A 146 -0.85 -1.72 16.93
C ILE A 146 -1.59 -2.86 16.25
N PRO A 147 -2.86 -3.14 16.61
CA PRO A 147 -3.65 -4.17 15.96
C PRO A 147 -3.75 -3.96 14.45
N THR A 148 -3.34 -4.98 13.70
CA THR A 148 -3.21 -4.91 12.24
C THR A 148 -3.92 -6.09 11.59
N LEU A 149 -4.91 -5.82 10.75
CA LEU A 149 -5.57 -6.82 9.92
C LEU A 149 -5.08 -6.73 8.49
N TYR A 150 -4.55 -7.83 7.96
CA TYR A 150 -4.23 -8.00 6.55
C TYR A 150 -5.41 -8.66 5.84
N LEU A 151 -5.89 -8.04 4.77
CA LEU A 151 -6.92 -8.58 3.88
C LEU A 151 -6.26 -8.86 2.53
N MET A 152 -6.09 -10.13 2.18
CA MET A 152 -5.29 -10.51 1.01
C MET A 152 -6.10 -11.42 0.09
N GLY A 153 -5.93 -11.28 -1.22
CA GLY A 153 -6.40 -12.29 -2.14
C GLY A 153 -5.45 -13.50 -2.17
N GLY A 154 -5.97 -14.72 -2.13
CA GLY A 154 -5.15 -15.93 -2.21
C GLY A 154 -4.42 -16.09 -3.55
N ASN A 155 -4.92 -15.43 -4.59
CA ASN A 155 -4.30 -15.37 -5.91
C ASN A 155 -3.33 -14.18 -6.09
N ASP A 156 -3.09 -13.37 -5.04
CA ASP A 156 -2.03 -12.35 -5.04
C ASP A 156 -0.65 -13.01 -4.94
N TYR A 157 -0.20 -13.56 -6.06
CA TYR A 157 1.01 -14.37 -6.17
C TYR A 157 2.28 -13.63 -5.71
N MET A 158 2.29 -12.30 -5.79
CA MET A 158 3.47 -11.50 -5.48
C MET A 158 3.60 -11.25 -3.97
N PHE A 159 2.48 -10.99 -3.28
CA PHE A 159 2.54 -10.44 -1.92
C PHE A 159 1.97 -11.34 -0.83
N ILE A 160 1.08 -12.31 -1.13
CA ILE A 160 0.43 -13.14 -0.10
C ILE A 160 1.42 -13.92 0.76
N LYS A 161 2.41 -14.57 0.14
CA LYS A 161 3.35 -15.46 0.85
C LYS A 161 4.21 -14.69 1.87
N PRO A 162 4.86 -13.57 1.52
CA PRO A 162 5.55 -12.76 2.53
C PRO A 162 4.65 -12.23 3.65
N VAL A 163 3.37 -11.90 3.37
CA VAL A 163 2.42 -11.49 4.41
C VAL A 163 2.16 -12.65 5.37
N LYS A 164 1.89 -13.87 4.87
CA LYS A 164 1.73 -15.07 5.70
C LYS A 164 2.92 -15.31 6.63
N GLU A 165 4.14 -15.23 6.09
CA GLU A 165 5.38 -15.40 6.87
C GLU A 165 5.58 -14.34 7.96
N MET A 166 5.06 -13.13 7.75
CA MET A 166 5.17 -12.02 8.69
C MET A 166 4.11 -12.14 9.79
N VAL A 167 2.86 -12.38 9.40
CA VAL A 167 1.73 -12.57 10.33
C VAL A 167 1.97 -13.77 11.25
N SER A 168 2.62 -14.84 10.77
CA SER A 168 2.94 -15.99 11.64
C SER A 168 3.96 -15.67 12.76
N LYS A 169 4.64 -14.53 12.69
CA LYS A 169 5.66 -14.10 13.66
C LYS A 169 5.19 -12.94 14.54
N HIS A 170 4.24 -12.14 14.06
CA HIS A 170 3.78 -10.91 14.71
C HIS A 170 2.51 -11.21 15.52
N LYS A 171 2.48 -10.81 16.78
CA LYS A 171 1.39 -11.12 17.74
C LYS A 171 0.14 -10.27 17.56
N ASN A 172 0.28 -9.06 17.04
CA ASN A 172 -0.79 -8.07 16.83
C ASN A 172 -1.26 -8.02 15.37
N SER A 173 -0.75 -8.94 14.53
CA SER A 173 -1.08 -9.03 13.13
C SER A 173 -2.02 -10.21 12.88
N PHE A 174 -3.09 -9.97 12.12
CA PHE A 174 -4.09 -10.95 11.76
C PHE A 174 -4.20 -11.02 10.23
N LEU A 175 -4.56 -12.17 9.67
CA LEU A 175 -4.73 -12.35 8.23
C LEU A 175 -6.09 -12.97 7.94
N THR A 176 -6.81 -12.36 6.99
CA THR A 176 -7.91 -12.99 6.27
C THR A 176 -7.51 -13.07 4.80
N GLU A 177 -7.61 -14.28 4.25
CA GLU A 177 -7.32 -14.57 2.86
C GLU A 177 -8.62 -14.87 2.13
N PHE A 178 -8.81 -14.24 0.96
CA PHE A 178 -9.98 -14.46 0.12
C PHE A 178 -9.68 -15.43 -1.00
N ASP A 179 -10.51 -16.46 -1.12
CA ASP A 179 -10.39 -17.46 -2.17
C ASP A 179 -10.73 -16.88 -3.55
N ASN A 180 -9.99 -17.33 -4.57
CA ASN A 180 -10.16 -16.91 -5.96
C ASN A 180 -10.16 -15.37 -6.14
N CYS A 181 -9.32 -14.68 -5.38
CA CYS A 181 -9.24 -13.22 -5.31
C CYS A 181 -7.78 -12.76 -5.47
N GLY A 182 -7.58 -11.70 -6.25
CA GLY A 182 -6.28 -11.14 -6.59
C GLY A 182 -5.78 -10.01 -5.69
N HIS A 183 -4.91 -9.17 -6.24
CA HIS A 183 -4.27 -8.07 -5.51
C HIS A 183 -5.25 -7.01 -5.02
N VAL A 184 -6.25 -6.65 -5.85
CA VAL A 184 -7.20 -5.57 -5.55
C VAL A 184 -8.45 -6.15 -4.90
N CYS A 185 -8.23 -6.80 -3.75
CA CYS A 185 -9.24 -7.59 -3.05
C CYS A 185 -10.50 -6.80 -2.66
N ASN A 186 -10.38 -5.51 -2.39
CA ASN A 186 -11.51 -4.63 -2.08
C ASN A 186 -12.46 -4.40 -3.27
N VAL A 187 -12.00 -4.66 -4.50
CA VAL A 187 -12.83 -4.56 -5.72
C VAL A 187 -13.31 -5.93 -6.14
N GLU A 188 -12.47 -6.96 -6.01
CA GLU A 188 -12.81 -8.33 -6.41
C GLU A 188 -13.76 -9.03 -5.41
N ARG A 189 -13.71 -8.65 -4.13
CA ARG A 189 -14.54 -9.15 -3.02
C ARG A 189 -14.99 -8.01 -2.09
N PRO A 190 -15.78 -7.05 -2.59
CA PRO A 190 -16.10 -5.82 -1.84
C PRO A 190 -16.88 -6.11 -0.55
N ASP A 191 -17.85 -7.03 -0.59
CA ASP A 191 -18.70 -7.33 0.55
C ASP A 191 -17.92 -7.99 1.69
N GLU A 192 -17.12 -9.02 1.38
CA GLU A 192 -16.24 -9.68 2.35
C GLU A 192 -15.20 -8.69 2.89
N PHE A 193 -14.56 -7.90 2.01
CA PHE A 193 -13.59 -6.88 2.43
C PHE A 193 -14.21 -5.90 3.43
N ASN A 194 -15.40 -5.37 3.15
CA ASN A 194 -16.10 -4.43 4.00
C ASN A 194 -16.51 -5.09 5.32
N GLN A 195 -17.07 -6.30 5.29
CA GLN A 195 -17.47 -7.05 6.48
C GLN A 195 -16.29 -7.25 7.44
N HIS A 196 -15.16 -7.77 6.95
CA HIS A 196 -13.99 -8.00 7.79
C HIS A 196 -13.37 -6.69 8.30
N SER A 197 -13.30 -5.66 7.46
CA SER A 197 -12.77 -4.34 7.85
C SER A 197 -13.60 -3.71 8.97
N ILE A 198 -14.93 -3.68 8.81
CA ILE A 198 -15.84 -3.06 9.78
C ILE A 198 -15.83 -3.83 11.10
N ALA A 199 -15.91 -5.16 11.04
CA ALA A 199 -15.88 -6.00 12.24
C ALA A 199 -14.57 -5.80 13.03
N PHE A 200 -13.44 -5.70 12.33
CA PHE A 200 -12.15 -5.41 12.97
C PHE A 200 -12.11 -4.03 13.61
N ILE A 201 -12.60 -2.99 12.93
CA ILE A 201 -12.66 -1.64 13.49
C ILE A 201 -13.54 -1.60 14.75
N GLN A 202 -14.73 -2.19 14.69
CA GLN A 202 -15.68 -2.23 15.81
C GLN A 202 -15.09 -2.92 17.05
N ARG A 203 -14.34 -4.02 16.87
CA ARG A 203 -13.64 -4.72 17.97
C ARG A 203 -12.72 -3.82 18.79
N TYR A 204 -12.17 -2.77 18.18
CA TYR A 204 -11.23 -1.83 18.83
C TYR A 204 -11.82 -0.42 19.02
N GLN A 205 -13.12 -0.22 18.79
CA GLN A 205 -13.80 1.06 19.12
C GLN A 205 -14.13 1.18 20.61
N THR A 206 -14.31 0.06 21.31
CA THR A 206 -14.83 0.01 22.68
C THR A 206 -13.76 -0.07 23.77
N LEU A 207 -12.48 -0.03 23.42
CA LEU A 207 -11.40 -0.03 24.41
C LEU A 207 -11.16 1.42 24.90
N PRO A 208 -11.27 1.70 26.21
CA PRO A 208 -10.84 2.97 26.76
C PRO A 208 -9.36 3.21 26.42
N ALA A 209 -9.04 4.47 26.10
CA ALA A 209 -7.67 4.94 25.90
C ALA A 209 -6.83 4.77 27.18
#